data_AF-V4XH30-F1
#
_entry.id   AF-V4XH30-F1
#
_cell.length_a   1.000
_cell.length_b   1.000
_cell.length_c   1.000
_cell.angle_alpha   90.00
_cell.angle_beta   90.00
_cell.angle_gamma   90.00
#
_symmetry.space_group_name_H-M   'P 1'
#
loop_
_entity.id
_entity.type
_entity.pdbx_description
1 polymer ?
#
loop_
_entity_poly.entity_id
_entity_poly.type
_entity_poly.pdbx_seq_one_letter_code
_entity_poly.pdbx_strand_id
1 'polypeptide(L)' 'VDDLHDAWDELTSRHAEAYRTPADCDDRYAFTKTNDGHEVEVLERSPDDDSLFPF' A
#
# COMPACT_ATOMS: atom_id res chain seq x y z
N VAL A 1 2.75 -5.89 -3.13
CA VAL A 1 3.27 -5.43 -4.44
C VAL A 1 4.75 -5.74 -4.51
N ASP A 2 5.36 -5.72 -5.70
CA ASP A 2 6.82 -5.96 -5.84
C ASP A 2 7.66 -4.69 -5.69
N ASP A 3 7.07 -3.50 -5.92
CA ASP A 3 7.66 -2.19 -5.65
C ASP A 3 6.59 -1.28 -5.02
N LEU A 4 6.87 -0.77 -3.81
CA LEU A 4 5.93 0.08 -3.08
C LEU A 4 5.71 1.45 -3.75
N HIS A 5 6.77 2.09 -4.25
CA HIS A 5 6.70 3.45 -4.77
C HIS A 5 5.97 3.50 -6.11
N ASP A 6 6.23 2.53 -7.00
CA ASP A 6 5.55 2.45 -8.31
C ASP A 6 4.05 2.21 -8.13
N ALA A 7 3.68 1.27 -7.25
CA ALA A 7 2.28 1.02 -6.92
C ALA A 7 1.59 2.23 -6.29
N TRP A 8 2.31 2.98 -5.46
CA TRP A 8 1.80 4.20 -4.84
C TRP A 8 1.55 5.32 -5.86
N ASP A 9 2.45 5.51 -6.81
CA ASP A 9 2.28 6.48 -7.90
C ASP A 9 1.07 6.12 -8.76
N GLU A 10 0.90 4.84 -9.11
CA GLU A 10 -0.26 4.37 -9.86
C GLU A 10 -1.58 4.67 -9.13
N LEU A 11 -1.64 4.37 -7.83
CA LEU A 11 -2.81 4.65 -7.00
C LEU A 11 -3.14 6.15 -6.96
N THR A 12 -2.13 6.99 -6.73
CA THR A 12 -2.32 8.44 -6.63
C THR A 12 -2.70 9.04 -7.99
N SER A 13 -2.13 8.54 -9.10
CA SER A 13 -2.51 8.91 -10.46
C SER A 13 -3.96 8.54 -10.79
N ARG A 14 -4.51 7.52 -10.13
CA ARG A 14 -5.93 7.12 -10.21
C ARG A 14 -6.81 7.81 -9.16
N HIS A 15 -6.29 8.84 -8.51
CA HIS A 15 -6.99 9.64 -7.49
C HIS A 15 -7.34 8.86 -6.21
N ALA A 16 -6.57 7.83 -5.86
CA ALA A 16 -6.67 7.25 -4.53
C ALA A 16 -6.25 8.27 -3.46
N GLU A 17 -6.89 8.22 -2.28
CA GLU A 17 -6.59 9.15 -1.19
C GLU A 17 -5.19 8.90 -0.63
N ALA A 18 -4.35 9.92 -0.62
CA ALA A 18 -3.01 9.88 -0.02
C ALA A 18 -3.09 10.07 1.51
N TYR A 19 -3.55 9.04 2.23
CA TYR A 19 -3.78 9.13 3.68
C TYR A 19 -2.48 9.02 4.50
N ARG A 20 -1.64 8.02 4.23
CA ARG A 20 -0.26 7.92 4.77
C ARG A 20 0.67 7.45 3.65
N THR A 21 1.58 8.32 3.23
CA THR A 21 2.47 8.03 2.11
C THR A 21 3.59 7.06 2.54
N PRO A 22 4.31 6.44 1.58
CA PRO A 22 5.51 5.67 1.89
C PRO A 22 6.52 6.46 2.73
N ALA A 23 6.75 7.73 2.40
CA ALA A 23 7.70 8.61 3.09
C ALA A 23 7.29 8.89 4.55
N ASP A 24 5.99 8.91 4.86
CA ASP A 24 5.50 9.04 6.23
C ASP A 24 5.71 7.75 7.06
N CYS A 25 6.03 6.63 6.40
CA CYS A 25 6.09 5.28 6.96
C CYS A 25 7.46 4.61 6.76
N ASP A 26 8.54 5.41 6.75
CA ASP A 26 9.93 4.96 6.52
C ASP A 26 10.13 4.13 5.24
N ASP A 27 9.32 4.38 4.20
CA ASP A 27 9.30 3.65 2.92
C ASP A 27 9.07 2.13 3.07
N ARG A 28 8.42 1.70 4.16
CA ARG A 28 8.12 0.28 4.43
C ARG A 28 6.71 -0.14 4.02
N TYR A 29 5.76 0.78 4.06
CA TYR A 29 4.35 0.55 3.72
C TYR A 29 3.65 1.88 3.47
N ALA A 30 2.41 1.85 2.98
CA ALA A 30 1.57 3.02 2.83
C ALA A 30 0.10 2.69 3.12
N PHE A 31 -0.70 3.70 3.43
CA PHE A 31 -2.15 3.56 3.56
C PHE A 31 -2.89 4.50 2.63
N THR A 32 -3.86 3.94 1.92
CA THR A 32 -4.86 4.68 1.14
C THR A 32 -6.27 4.35 1.65
N LYS A 33 -7.27 5.04 1.10
CA LYS A 33 -8.68 4.74 1.33
C LYS A 33 -9.40 4.41 0.02
N THR A 34 -10.32 3.46 0.11
CA THR A 34 -11.27 3.21 -0.97
C THR A 34 -12.34 4.31 -1.01
N ASN A 35 -13.15 4.31 -2.07
CA ASN A 35 -14.28 5.21 -2.24
C ASN A 35 -15.35 5.09 -1.13
N ASP A 36 -15.43 3.95 -0.46
CA ASP A 36 -16.33 3.70 0.67
C ASP A 36 -15.67 4.06 2.03
N GLY A 37 -14.44 4.56 2.02
CA GLY A 37 -13.70 4.98 3.21
C GLY A 37 -12.96 3.86 3.95
N HIS A 38 -12.98 2.63 3.42
CA HIS A 38 -12.19 1.53 3.98
C HIS A 38 -10.69 1.77 3.75
N GLU A 39 -9.90 1.57 4.80
CA GLU A 39 -8.44 1.68 4.72
C GLU A 39 -7.83 0.45 4.03
N VAL A 40 -6.87 0.70 3.15
CA VAL A 40 -6.09 -0.33 2.46
C VAL A 40 -4.63 -0.10 2.76
N GLU A 41 -3.98 -1.14 3.30
CA GLU A 41 -2.53 -1.18 3.49
C GLU A 41 -1.87 -1.66 2.19
N VAL A 42 -0.88 -0.91 1.73
CA VAL A 42 -0.03 -1.25 0.58
C VAL A 42 1.36 -1.55 1.13
N LEU A 43 1.83 -2.78 0.92
CA LEU A 43 3.14 -3.22 1.36
C LEU A 43 3.85 -4.01 0.24
N GLU A 44 5.17 -3.87 0.21
CA GLU A 44 6.02 -4.70 -0.63
C GLU A 44 6.17 -6.09 0.00
N ARG A 45 6.02 -7.16 -0.79
CA ARG A 45 6.21 -8.53 -0.32
C ARG A 45 6.83 -9.40 -1.38
N SER A 46 7.71 -10.31 -0.94
CA SER A 46 8.20 -11.39 -1.78
C SER A 46 7.19 -12.55 -1.84
N PRO A 47 7.15 -13.32 -2.94
CA PRO A 47 6.31 -14.52 -3.05
C PRO A 47 6.69 -15.62 -2.04
N ASP A 48 7.94 -15.61 -1.56
CA ASP A 48 8.46 -16.54 -0.56
C ASP A 48 8.12 -16.15 0.89
N ASP A 49 7.51 -14.99 1.14
CA ASP A 49 7.10 -14.56 2.48
C ASP A 49 5.91 -15.39 3.01
N ASP A 50 6.03 -15.81 4.28
CA ASP A 50 4.96 -16.50 5.04
C ASP A 50 3.64 -15.73 5.00
N SER A 51 2.50 -16.42 4.94
CA SER A 51 1.19 -15.75 4.87
C SER A 51 0.95 -14.90 6.13
N LEU A 52 0.65 -13.61 5.93
CA LEU A 52 0.17 -12.72 7.00
C LEU A 52 -1.27 -13.04 7.44
N PHE A 53 -1.97 -13.86 6.64
CA PHE A 53 -3.33 -14.30 6.91
C PHE A 53 -3.34 -15.83 7.05
N PRO A 54 -2.92 -16.36 8.21
CA PRO A 54 -3.12 -17.76 8.53
C PRO A 54 -4.62 -18.04 8.67
N PHE A 55 -5.05 -19.21 8.19
CA PHE A 55 -6.44 -19.67 8.22
C PHE A 55 -6.87 -20.18 9.60
#